data_AF-A0A6I4HQ15-F1
#
_entry.id   AF-A0A6I4HQ15-F1
#
_cell.length_a   1.000
_cell.length_b   1.000
_cell.length_c   1.000
_cell.angle_alpha   90.00
_cell.angle_beta   90.00
_cell.angle_gamma   90.00
#
_symmetry.space_group_name_H-M   'P 1'
#
loop_
_entity.id
_entity.type
_entity.pdbx_description
1 polymer ?
#
loop_
_entity_poly.entity_id
_entity_poly.type
_entity_poly.pdbx_seq_one_letter_code
_entity_poly.pdbx_strand_id
1 'polypeptide(L)'
;MANTRYEDDNNSSGTSNRGFASMDPERVREIASKGGRAAHASGNAHEFTSEEAREAGRAAHASGNAHEFTSEEAREAGALSHKNDDRNGRGR
;
A
#
# COMPACT_ATOMS: atom_id res chain seq x y z
N MET A 1 -14.51 -22.09 -4.13
CA MET A 1 -14.03 -20.78 -3.63
C MET A 1 -14.33 -20.74 -2.14
N ALA A 2 -13.30 -20.53 -1.30
CA ALA A 2 -13.44 -20.58 0.15
C ALA A 2 -14.24 -19.38 0.66
N ASN A 3 -15.36 -19.65 1.34
CA ASN A 3 -16.13 -18.62 2.03
C ASN A 3 -15.41 -18.27 3.34
N THR A 4 -14.70 -17.14 3.39
CA THR A 4 -14.25 -16.53 4.64
C THR A 4 -15.42 -15.81 5.29
N ARG A 5 -16.21 -16.59 6.03
CA ARG A 5 -17.19 -16.11 6.99
C ARG A 5 -16.37 -15.48 8.11
N TYR A 6 -16.43 -14.16 8.24
CA TYR A 6 -15.92 -13.50 9.44
C TYR A 6 -16.94 -13.79 10.53
N GLU A 7 -16.62 -14.71 11.43
CA GLU A 7 -17.39 -14.97 12.64
C GLU A 7 -17.35 -13.69 13.50
N ASP A 8 -18.52 -13.11 13.75
CA ASP A 8 -18.74 -11.98 14.66
C ASP A 8 -19.09 -12.59 16.02
N ASP A 9 -18.07 -12.86 16.84
CA ASP A 9 -18.22 -13.43 18.16
C ASP A 9 -18.37 -12.33 19.23
N ASN A 10 -19.47 -12.44 19.99
CA ASN A 10 -19.70 -11.95 21.37
C ASN A 10 -20.52 -10.66 21.60
N ASN A 11 -21.84 -10.89 21.66
CA ASN A 11 -22.76 -10.56 22.76
C ASN A 11 -22.16 -9.93 24.07
N SER A 12 -22.78 -8.81 24.50
CA SER A 12 -23.06 -8.34 25.88
C SER A 12 -22.46 -6.99 26.35
N SER A 13 -23.40 -6.05 26.59
CA SER A 13 -23.44 -4.99 27.62
C SER A 13 -22.25 -4.03 27.84
N GLY A 14 -22.49 -2.73 27.61
CA GLY A 14 -21.69 -1.60 28.14
C GLY A 14 -20.64 -1.08 27.15
N THR A 15 -20.83 0.14 26.65
CA THR A 15 -20.00 0.83 25.63
C THR A 15 -19.65 -0.05 24.44
N SER A 16 -20.51 -0.03 23.42
CA SER A 16 -20.26 -0.70 22.14
C SER A 16 -18.85 -0.42 21.60
N ASN A 17 -18.02 -1.46 21.41
CA ASN A 17 -16.74 -1.40 20.70
C ASN A 17 -16.96 -1.07 19.21
N ARG A 18 -17.50 0.12 18.93
CA ARG A 18 -17.87 0.61 17.59
C ARG A 18 -16.85 1.64 17.13
N GLY A 19 -16.54 1.58 15.85
CA GLY A 19 -15.66 2.53 15.18
C GLY A 19 -14.21 2.04 15.09
N PHE A 20 -13.44 2.68 14.21
CA PHE A 20 -12.07 2.26 13.85
C PHE A 20 -11.12 2.19 15.05
N ALA A 21 -11.32 3.02 16.08
CA ALA A 21 -10.46 3.04 17.26
C ALA A 21 -10.60 1.80 18.16
N SER A 22 -11.76 1.13 18.12
CA SER A 22 -12.03 -0.10 18.88
C SER A 22 -11.80 -1.37 18.05
N MET A 23 -11.42 -1.23 16.78
CA MET A 23 -11.15 -2.35 15.87
C MET A 23 -9.69 -2.79 15.93
N ASP A 24 -9.44 -4.03 15.56
CA ASP A 24 -8.09 -4.57 15.43
C ASP A 24 -7.25 -3.79 14.38
N PRO A 25 -5.97 -3.46 14.65
CA PRO A 25 -5.12 -2.70 13.73
C PRO A 25 -4.94 -3.35 12.35
N GLU A 26 -4.89 -4.68 12.27
CA GLU A 26 -4.79 -5.39 10.99
C GLU A 26 -6.06 -5.22 10.17
N ARG A 27 -7.21 -5.29 10.83
CA ARG A 27 -8.52 -5.04 10.21
C ARG A 27 -8.64 -3.60 9.69
N VAL A 28 -8.17 -2.62 10.46
CA VAL A 28 -8.16 -1.20 10.03
C VAL A 28 -7.25 -1.02 8.81
N ARG A 29 -6.05 -1.62 8.82
CA ARG A 29 -5.13 -1.60 7.67
C ARG A 29 -5.74 -2.23 6.43
N GLU A 30 -6.43 -3.36 6.58
CA GLU A 30 -7.12 -4.03 5.48
C GLU A 30 -8.20 -3.14 4.86
N ILE A 31 -9.01 -2.47 5.70
CA ILE A 31 -10.06 -1.56 5.25
C ILE A 31 -9.45 -0.35 4.52
N ALA A 32 -8.40 0.26 5.08
CA ALA A 32 -7.69 1.37 4.45
C ALA A 32 -7.09 0.97 3.08
N SER A 33 -6.46 -0.22 3.02
CA SER A 33 -5.92 -0.77 1.77
C SER A 33 -7.00 -1.02 0.71
N LYS A 34 -8.17 -1.51 1.13
CA LYS A 34 -9.33 -1.69 0.22
C LYS A 34 -9.88 -0.36 -0.26
N GLY A 35 -10.00 0.64 0.63
CA GLY A 35 -10.47 1.98 0.28
C GLY A 35 -9.58 2.68 -0.75
N GLY A 36 -8.26 2.63 -0.57
CA GLY A 36 -7.32 3.19 -1.54
C GLY A 36 -7.40 2.53 -2.91
N ARG A 37 -7.42 1.19 -2.95
CA ARG A 37 -7.59 0.44 -4.21
C ARG A 37 -8.92 0.74 -4.89
N ALA A 38 -10.00 0.84 -4.12
CA ALA A 38 -11.32 1.17 -4.65
C ALA A 38 -11.34 2.58 -5.25
N ALA A 39 -10.71 3.57 -4.62
CA ALA A 39 -10.65 4.94 -5.13
C ALA A 39 -9.90 5.05 -6.46
N HIS A 40 -8.81 4.30 -6.64
CA HIS A 40 -8.14 4.17 -7.92
C HIS A 40 -9.02 3.44 -8.95
N ALA A 41 -9.60 2.31 -8.57
CA ALA A 41 -10.46 1.54 -9.48
C ALA A 41 -11.73 2.32 -9.92
N SER A 42 -12.25 3.20 -9.07
CA SER A 42 -13.43 4.03 -9.38
C SER A 42 -13.09 5.34 -10.09
N GLY A 43 -11.81 5.61 -10.38
CA GLY A 43 -11.35 6.85 -11.03
C GLY A 43 -11.51 8.12 -10.19
N ASN A 44 -11.76 7.98 -8.88
CA ASN A 44 -11.84 9.13 -7.97
C ASN A 44 -10.46 9.58 -7.48
N ALA A 45 -9.47 8.69 -7.54
CA ALA A 45 -8.08 9.02 -7.25
C ALA A 45 -7.34 9.50 -8.50
N HIS A 46 -6.36 10.39 -8.33
CA HIS A 46 -5.44 10.80 -9.39
C HIS A 46 -4.59 9.62 -9.84
N GLU A 47 -4.53 9.39 -11.15
CA GLU A 47 -3.67 8.37 -11.74
C GLU A 47 -2.36 9.02 -12.17
N PHE A 48 -1.29 8.72 -11.44
CA PHE A 48 0.04 9.19 -11.80
C PHE A 48 0.56 8.39 -12.99
N THR A 49 0.94 9.10 -14.04
CA THR A 49 1.71 8.49 -15.13
C THR A 49 3.16 8.26 -14.68
N SER A 50 3.85 7.30 -15.30
CA SER A 50 5.27 7.06 -14.99
C SER A 50 6.17 8.26 -15.32
N GLU A 51 5.76 9.07 -16.30
CA GLU A 51 6.46 10.30 -16.66
C GLU A 51 6.29 11.37 -15.57
N GLU A 52 5.06 11.58 -15.11
CA GLU A 52 4.73 12.52 -14.02
C GLU A 52 5.45 12.13 -12.72
N ALA A 53 5.49 10.84 -12.38
CA ALA A 53 6.22 10.37 -11.20
C ALA A 53 7.73 10.67 -11.30
N ARG A 54 8.31 10.54 -12.50
CA ARG A 54 9.73 10.84 -12.75
C ARG A 54 10.00 12.34 -12.69
N GLU A 55 9.12 13.17 -13.24
CA GLU A 55 9.23 14.62 -13.19
C GLU A 55 9.12 15.13 -11.76
N ALA A 56 8.11 14.67 -11.00
CA ALA A 56 7.96 15.00 -9.58
C ALA A 56 9.20 14.60 -8.77
N GLY A 57 9.78 13.43 -9.03
CA GLY A 57 11.03 13.01 -8.41
C GLY A 57 12.19 13.95 -8.75
N ARG A 58 12.37 14.30 -10.03
CA ARG A 58 13.40 15.27 -10.44
C ARG A 58 13.21 16.64 -9.79
N ALA A 59 11.97 17.12 -9.75
CA ALA A 59 11.62 18.39 -9.12
C ALA A 59 11.93 18.39 -7.62
N ALA A 60 11.63 17.29 -6.92
CA ALA A 60 11.93 17.14 -5.49
C ALA A 60 13.44 17.14 -5.20
N HIS A 61 14.24 16.49 -6.06
CA HIS A 61 15.71 16.54 -5.96
C HIS A 61 16.24 17.94 -6.27
N ALA A 62 15.71 18.60 -7.29
CA ALA A 62 16.11 19.97 -7.63
C ALA A 62 15.74 20.99 -6.54
N SER A 63 14.63 20.78 -5.82
CA SER A 63 14.17 21.66 -4.75
C SER A 63 14.80 21.35 -3.38
N GLY A 64 15.67 20.33 -3.27
CA GLY A 64 16.30 19.92 -2.00
C GLY A 64 15.35 19.26 -1.00
N ASN A 65 14.15 18.85 -1.41
CA ASN A 65 13.17 18.17 -0.55
C ASN A 65 13.26 16.63 -0.64
N ALA A 66 14.06 16.11 -1.57
CA ALA A 66 14.25 14.68 -1.73
C ALA A 66 15.32 14.14 -0.79
N HIS A 67 15.17 12.87 -0.41
CA HIS A 67 16.21 12.12 0.31
C HIS A 67 17.45 11.95 -0.58
N GLU A 68 18.62 12.22 -0.02
CA GLU A 68 19.89 11.97 -0.70
C GLU A 68 20.29 10.51 -0.52
N PHE A 69 20.21 9.74 -1.61
CA PHE A 69 20.63 8.35 -1.60
C PHE A 69 22.14 8.25 -1.78
N THR A 70 22.80 7.44 -0.96
CA THR A 70 24.15 6.98 -1.27
C THR A 70 24.13 6.03 -2.46
N SER A 71 25.27 5.85 -3.15
CA SER A 71 25.34 4.95 -4.31
C SER A 71 25.04 3.49 -3.96
N GLU A 72 25.36 3.07 -2.74
CA GLU A 72 25.04 1.73 -2.23
C GLU A 72 23.54 1.57 -2.01
N GLU A 73 22.92 2.54 -1.33
CA GLU A 73 21.48 2.56 -1.05
C GLU A 73 20.62 2.62 -2.32
N ALA A 74 21.02 3.44 -3.30
CA ALA A 74 20.34 3.51 -4.60
C ALA A 74 20.42 2.17 -5.37
N ARG A 75 21.56 1.48 -5.28
CA ARG A 75 21.74 0.15 -5.89
C ARG A 75 20.89 -0.91 -5.20
N GLU A 76 20.83 -0.90 -3.87
CA GLU A 76 19.99 -1.81 -3.09
C GLU A 76 18.50 -1.60 -3.41
N ALA A 77 18.04 -0.34 -3.43
CA ALA A 77 16.67 0.00 -3.79
C ALA A 77 16.31 -0.46 -5.22
N GLY A 78 17.19 -0.22 -6.19
CA GLY A 78 17.03 -0.73 -7.56
C GLY A 78 17.02 -2.26 -7.62
N ALA A 79 17.76 -2.92 -6.74
CA ALA A 79 17.80 -4.36 -6.65
C ALA A 79 16.51 -4.97 -6.05
N LEU A 80 15.73 -4.23 -5.27
CA LEU A 80 14.43 -4.70 -4.78
C LEU A 80 13.36 -4.72 -5.88
N SER A 81 13.55 -3.94 -6.95
CA SER A 81 12.60 -3.84 -8.07
C SER A 81 12.48 -5.16 -8.86
N HIS A 82 13.57 -5.90 -9.07
CA HIS A 82 13.58 -7.14 -9.86
C HIS A 82 13.19 -8.40 -9.06
N LYS A 83 13.23 -8.35 -7.72
CA LYS A 83 13.01 -9.54 -6.88
C LYS A 83 11.58 -10.09 -6.90
N ASN A 84 10.62 -9.33 -7.41
CA ASN A 84 9.24 -9.81 -7.56
C ASN A 84 9.03 -10.62 -8.85
N ASP A 85 9.88 -10.46 -9.86
CA ASP A 85 9.82 -11.26 -11.10
C ASP A 85 10.38 -12.68 -10.88
N ASP A 86 11.40 -12.83 -10.04
CA ASP A 86 12.02 -14.13 -9.74
C ASP A 86 11.08 -15.08 -8.96
N ARG A 87 10.12 -14.55 -8.19
CA ARG A 87 9.15 -15.39 -7.45
C ARG A 87 8.02 -15.94 -8.31
N ASN A 88 7.83 -15.44 -9.52
CA ASN A 88 6.84 -15.94 -10.48
C ASN A 88 7.50 -16.63 -11.69
N GLY A 89 8.71 -17.18 -11.48
CA GLY A 89 9.35 -18.11 -12.40
C GLY A 89 8.59 -19.44 -12.46
N ARG A 90 7.50 -19.47 -13.23
CA ARG A 90 7.01 -20.74 -13.80
C ARG A 90 8.11 -21.26 -14.70
N GLY A 91 8.72 -22.36 -14.29
CA GLY A 91 9.64 -23.14 -15.10
C GLY A 91 9.06 -23.40 -16.49
N ARG A 92 9.93 -23.26 -17.48
CA ARG A 92 9.84 -24.04 -18.71
C ARG A 92 10.81 -25.20 -18.58
#